data_AF-A0A4S4CPC6-F1
#
_entry.id   AF-A0A4S4CPC6-F1
#
_cell.length_a   1.000
_cell.length_b   1.000
_cell.length_c   1.000
_cell.angle_alpha   90.00
_cell.angle_beta   90.00
_cell.angle_gamma   90.00
#
_symmetry.space_group_name_H-M   'P 1'
#
loop_
_entity.id
_entity.type
_entity.pdbx_description
1 polymer ?
#
loop_
_entity_poly.entity_id
_entity_poly.type
_entity_poly.pdbx_seq_one_letter_code
_entity_poly.pdbx_strand_id
1 'polypeptide(L)' 'MDESTKHVAIATALYLARAEYRCLQSQPHAAGDEVARKAAFNVAFTFMRRAGMESEFSYHEQEELKSLLYEDD' A
#
# COMPACT_ATOMS: atom_id res chain seq x y z
N MET A 1 -6.64 -20.39 -4.57
CA MET A 1 -7.09 -19.11 -5.17
C MET A 1 -6.44 -19.02 -6.54
N ASP A 2 -7.12 -18.51 -7.56
CA ASP A 2 -6.53 -18.38 -8.89
C ASP A 2 -5.46 -17.27 -8.89
N GLU A 3 -4.36 -17.47 -9.61
CA GLU A 3 -3.24 -16.52 -9.70
C GLU A 3 -3.70 -15.13 -10.19
N SER A 4 -4.73 -15.10 -11.05
CA SER A 4 -5.33 -13.85 -11.53
C SER A 4 -5.97 -13.05 -10.38
N THR A 5 -6.69 -13.72 -9.50
CA THR A 5 -7.31 -13.08 -8.32
C THR A 5 -6.25 -12.52 -7.38
N LYS A 6 -5.12 -13.23 -7.23
CA LYS A 6 -4.00 -12.79 -6.42
C LYS A 6 -3.36 -11.52 -6.98
N HIS A 7 -3.06 -11.49 -8.27
CA HIS A 7 -2.51 -10.30 -8.93
C HIS A 7 -3.42 -9.09 -8.81
N VAL A 8 -4.74 -9.27 -9.00
CA VAL A 8 -5.71 -8.18 -8.87
C VAL A 8 -5.75 -7.65 -7.43
N ALA A 9 -5.71 -8.53 -6.43
CA ALA A 9 -5.70 -8.12 -5.03
C ALA A 9 -4.45 -7.30 -4.68
N ILE A 10 -3.26 -7.76 -5.11
CA ILE A 10 -1.99 -7.06 -4.90
C ILE A 10 -2.02 -5.68 -5.56
N ALA A 11 -2.39 -5.61 -6.85
CA ALA A 11 -2.46 -4.33 -7.57
C ALA A 11 -3.44 -3.35 -6.91
N THR A 12 -4.57 -3.86 -6.40
CA THR A 12 -5.54 -3.05 -5.66
C THR A 12 -4.96 -2.54 -4.35
N ALA A 13 -4.25 -3.38 -3.60
CA ALA A 13 -3.60 -2.98 -2.35
C ALA A 13 -2.58 -1.84 -2.57
N LEU A 14 -1.73 -1.98 -3.60
CA LEU A 14 -0.74 -0.95 -3.97
C LEU A 14 -1.41 0.36 -4.41
N TYR A 15 -2.47 0.27 -5.22
CA TYR A 15 -3.24 1.43 -5.64
C TYR A 15 -3.85 2.18 -4.44
N LEU A 16 -4.47 1.45 -3.50
CA LEU A 16 -5.08 2.03 -2.31
C LEU A 16 -4.04 2.71 -1.41
N ALA A 17 -2.87 2.11 -1.22
CA ALA A 17 -1.81 2.73 -0.45
C ALA A 17 -1.30 4.03 -1.11
N ARG A 18 -1.09 4.04 -2.43
CA ARG A 18 -0.68 5.25 -3.14
C ARG A 18 -1.74 6.35 -3.06
N ALA A 19 -3.01 5.99 -3.17
CA ALA A 19 -4.12 6.92 -3.04
C ALA A 19 -4.17 7.54 -1.63
N GLU A 20 -4.03 6.72 -0.59
CA GLU A 20 -3.98 7.18 0.80
C GLU A 20 -2.80 8.13 1.05
N TYR A 21 -1.60 7.75 0.59
CA TYR A 21 -0.41 8.58 0.73
C TYR A 21 -0.59 9.96 0.08
N ARG A 22 -1.06 10.00 -1.17
CA ARG A 22 -1.34 11.26 -1.88
C ARG A 22 -2.43 12.08 -1.21
N CYS A 23 -3.48 11.42 -0.71
CA CYS A 23 -4.53 12.08 0.03
C CYS A 23 -3.98 12.78 1.26
N LEU A 24 -3.18 12.07 2.08
CA LEU A 24 -2.57 12.63 3.29
C LEU A 24 -1.56 13.73 2.98
N GLN A 25 -0.75 13.58 1.93
CA GLN A 25 0.20 14.60 1.47
C GLN A 25 -0.49 15.86 0.92
N SER A 26 -1.69 15.73 0.35
CA SER A 26 -2.45 16.88 -0.17
C SER A 26 -3.13 17.72 0.92
N GLN A 27 -3.13 17.25 2.17
CA GLN A 27 -3.77 17.97 3.27
C GLN A 27 -2.88 19.11 3.78
N PRO A 28 -3.44 20.27 4.13
CA PRO A 28 -2.68 21.44 4.61
C PRO A 28 -1.96 21.22 5.95
N HIS A 29 -2.32 20.16 6.68
CA HIS A 29 -1.61 19.64 7.84
C HIS A 29 -1.17 18.21 7.60
N ALA A 30 -0.62 17.95 6.41
CA ALA A 30 -0.14 16.63 6.01
C ALA A 30 0.58 15.99 7.21
N ALA A 31 0.05 14.86 7.65
CA ALA A 31 0.70 14.06 8.67
C ALA A 31 2.15 13.88 8.18
N GLY A 32 3.14 14.17 9.04
CA GLY A 32 4.54 14.16 8.64
C GLY A 32 4.84 12.93 7.78
N ASP A 33 5.66 13.09 6.75
CA ASP A 33 5.82 12.13 5.65
C ASP A 33 5.87 10.65 6.09
N GLU A 34 6.60 10.36 7.18
CA GLU A 34 6.63 9.04 7.82
C GLU A 34 5.26 8.49 8.26
N VAL A 35 4.41 9.33 8.86
CA VAL A 35 3.05 8.99 9.28
C VAL A 35 2.17 8.71 8.06
N ALA A 36 2.27 9.51 7.00
CA ALA A 36 1.53 9.29 5.76
C ALA A 36 1.92 7.95 5.12
N ARG A 37 3.23 7.63 5.07
CA ARG A 37 3.73 6.34 4.59
C ARG A 37 3.22 5.17 5.43
N LYS A 38 3.27 5.30 6.76
CA LYS A 38 2.78 4.26 7.67
C LYS A 38 1.29 4.00 7.51
N ALA A 39 0.49 5.05 7.33
CA ALA A 39 -0.94 4.93 7.07
C ALA A 39 -1.20 4.23 5.73
N ALA A 40 -0.51 4.62 4.66
CA ALA A 40 -0.59 3.97 3.36
C ALA A 40 -0.22 2.48 3.42
N PHE A 41 0.84 2.13 4.15
CA PHE A 41 1.26 0.74 4.35
C PHE A 41 0.18 -0.08 5.09
N ASN A 42 -0.41 0.51 6.13
CA ASN A 42 -1.50 -0.12 6.87
C ASN A 42 -2.74 -0.37 6.00
N VAL A 43 -3.06 0.52 5.05
CA VAL A 43 -4.18 0.34 4.12
C VAL A 43 -3.97 -0.88 3.22
N ALA A 44 -2.81 -0.99 2.57
CA ALA A 44 -2.48 -2.16 1.73
C ALA A 44 -2.54 -3.46 2.53
N PHE A 45 -1.92 -3.48 3.71
CA PHE A 45 -1.89 -4.67 4.57
C PHE A 45 -3.30 -5.06 5.07
N THR A 46 -4.11 -4.07 5.45
CA THR A 46 -5.49 -4.32 5.90
C THR A 46 -6.35 -4.86 4.76
N PHE A 47 -6.18 -4.35 3.54
CA PHE A 47 -6.87 -4.87 2.37
C PHE A 47 -6.52 -6.34 2.13
N MET A 48 -5.23 -6.68 2.09
CA MET A 48 -4.77 -8.05 1.88
C MET A 48 -5.23 -9.00 3.00
N ARG A 49 -5.19 -8.57 4.26
CA ARG A 49 -5.74 -9.35 5.38
C ARG A 49 -7.23 -9.62 5.22
N ARG A 50 -8.02 -8.61 4.84
CA ARG A 50 -9.48 -8.78 4.61
C ARG A 50 -9.79 -9.67 3.41
N ALA A 51 -8.91 -9.69 2.42
CA ALA A 51 -8.99 -10.63 1.30
C ALA A 51 -8.60 -12.07 1.69
N GLY A 52 -8.12 -12.30 2.92
CA GLY A 52 -7.59 -13.61 3.36
C GLY A 52 -6.22 -13.93 2.77
N MET A 53 -5.46 -12.89 2.40
CA MET A 53 -4.23 -12.96 1.62
C MET A 53 -3.03 -12.33 2.34
N GLU A 54 -3.07 -12.22 3.66
CA GLU A 54 -1.98 -11.59 4.43
C GLU A 54 -0.62 -12.29 4.25
N SER A 55 -0.62 -13.60 4.01
CA SER A 55 0.57 -14.40 3.73
C SER A 55 1.03 -14.38 2.28
N GLU A 56 0.24 -13.80 1.38
CA GLU A 56 0.55 -13.69 -0.05
C GLU A 56 1.24 -12.37 -0.41
N PHE A 57 1.31 -11.43 0.53
CA PHE A 57 1.99 -10.15 0.34
C PHE A 57 3.50 -10.36 0.39
N SER A 58 4.07 -10.71 -0.75
CA SER A 58 5.44 -11.17 -0.88
C SER A 58 6.44 -10.08 -0.52
N TYR A 59 7.69 -10.48 -0.25
CA TYR A 59 8.77 -9.51 -0.04
C TYR A 59 8.89 -8.51 -1.20
N HIS A 60 8.70 -8.98 -2.44
CA HIS A 60 8.76 -8.11 -3.62
C HIS A 60 7.68 -7.03 -3.63
N GLU A 61 6.46 -7.38 -3.24
CA GLU A 61 5.32 -6.43 -3.20
C GLU A 61 5.46 -5.45 -2.04
N GLN A 62 6.08 -5.86 -0.94
CA GLN A 62 6.46 -4.95 0.14
C GLN A 62 7.54 -3.97 -0.30
N GLU A 63 8.52 -4.40 -1.09
CA GLU A 63 9.55 -3.53 -1.66
C GLU A 63 8.97 -2.60 -2.73
N GLU A 64 8.03 -3.07 -3.55
CA GLU A 64 7.31 -2.21 -4.51
C GLU A 64 6.49 -1.15 -3.78
N LEU A 65 5.78 -1.54 -2.72
CA LEU A 65 5.04 -0.60 -1.87
C LEU A 65 5.96 0.41 -1.20
N LYS A 66 7.16 0.01 -0.75
CA LYS A 66 8.17 0.95 -0.26
C LYS A 66 8.65 1.86 -1.38
N SER A 67 9.08 1.33 -2.51
CA SER A 67 9.55 2.16 -3.64
C SER A 67 8.51 3.18 -4.10
N LEU A 68 7.23 2.81 -4.11
CA LEU A 68 6.11 3.72 -4.45
C LEU A 68 5.87 4.84 -3.44
N LEU A 69 6.23 4.63 -2.18
CA LEU A 69 5.98 5.56 -1.08
C LEU A 69 7.23 6.37 -0.72
N TYR A 70 8.40 5.83 -1.03
CA TYR A 70 9.72 6.44 -0.80
C TYR A 70 10.33 6.89 -2.13
N GLU A 71 9.52 7.26 -3.15
CA GLU A 71 10.04 7.83 -4.41
C GLU A 71 11.15 8.84 -4.06
N ASP A 72 12.40 8.47 -4.39
CA ASP A 72 13.59 9.29 -4.18
C ASP A 72 13.37 10.65 -4.87
N ASP A 73 13.62 11.74 -4.14
CA ASP A 73 13.73 13.11 -4.65
C ASP A 73 14.65 13.21 -5.90
#